data_AF-W2G3U5-F1
#
_entry.id   AF-W2G3U5-F1
#
_cell.length_a   1.000
_cell.length_b   1.000
_cell.length_c   1.000
_cell.angle_alpha   90.00
_cell.angle_beta   90.00
_cell.angle_gamma   90.00
#
_symmetry.space_group_name_H-M   'P 1'
#
loop_
_entity.id
_entity.type
_entity.pdbx_description
1 polymer ?
#
loop_
_entity_poly.entity_id
_entity_poly.type
_entity_poly.pdbx_seq_one_letter_code
_entity_poly.pdbx_strand_id
1 'polypeptide(L)'
;MSETSDLATRTISDTIVVTHSMGGLVLASALANGKCKLADSTSWVSMSAPMKGSMAGDFLQDICDGKFTKTVSGLMDLLGQCPITIAKQSIYYQNGKYSTPELNAAYTAAQEAYRSNVHAALCSKSYLGVLSKFSPSCLVGGTVIPHKSDENDALVEFQSCLGGLDPDLFGGSYRDRFYAAKLDHADTAFLTHDSFFRDSQKPFKWFECLL
;
A
#
# COMPACT_ATOMS: atom_id res chain seq x y z
N MET A 1 -13.59 16.93 7.30
CA MET A 1 -14.62 16.10 6.63
C MET A 1 -15.78 16.99 6.25
N SER A 2 -16.57 16.59 5.26
CA SER A 2 -17.80 17.29 4.89
C SER A 2 -18.73 17.50 6.10
N GLU A 3 -19.47 18.60 6.12
CA GLU A 3 -20.50 18.88 7.12
C GLU A 3 -21.68 17.90 7.06
N THR A 4 -21.82 17.16 5.95
CA THR A 4 -22.84 16.11 5.76
C THR A 4 -22.42 14.74 6.30
N SER A 5 -21.19 14.62 6.81
CA SER A 5 -20.75 13.41 7.52
C SER A 5 -21.36 13.37 8.92
N ASP A 6 -21.71 12.17 9.39
CA ASP A 6 -22.44 11.99 10.64
C ASP A 6 -21.67 11.09 11.61
N LEU A 7 -21.36 11.64 12.79
CA LEU A 7 -20.58 10.95 13.81
C LEU A 7 -21.38 9.84 14.52
N ALA A 8 -22.70 10.03 14.69
CA ALA A 8 -23.54 9.09 15.43
C ALA A 8 -23.67 7.74 14.69
N THR A 9 -23.86 7.81 13.37
CA THR A 9 -23.93 6.68 12.45
C THR A 9 -22.55 6.25 11.94
N ARG A 10 -21.52 7.07 12.17
CA ARG A 10 -20.13 6.90 11.71
C ARG A 10 -20.02 6.88 10.18
N THR A 11 -20.84 7.70 9.53
CA THR A 11 -20.95 7.74 8.06
C THR A 11 -20.14 8.91 7.51
N ILE A 12 -19.24 8.62 6.57
CA ILE A 12 -18.48 9.60 5.80
C ILE A 12 -19.25 9.88 4.51
N SER A 13 -19.68 11.12 4.32
CA SER A 13 -20.48 11.57 3.18
C SER A 13 -19.78 12.69 2.41
N ASP A 14 -20.07 12.83 1.12
CA ASP A 14 -19.62 13.91 0.23
C ASP A 14 -18.12 14.20 0.34
N THR A 15 -17.32 13.14 0.45
CA THR A 15 -15.87 13.24 0.67
C THR A 15 -15.14 12.32 -0.30
N ILE A 16 -14.02 12.78 -0.86
CA ILE A 16 -13.07 11.91 -1.54
C ILE A 16 -12.00 11.53 -0.52
N VAL A 17 -11.99 10.26 -0.11
CA VAL A 17 -11.00 9.73 0.81
C VAL A 17 -9.82 9.20 0.01
N VAL A 18 -8.65 9.82 0.18
CA VAL A 18 -7.42 9.42 -0.51
C VAL A 18 -6.49 8.76 0.50
N THR A 19 -6.06 7.54 0.20
CA THR A 19 -5.17 6.78 1.09
C THR A 19 -3.93 6.31 0.35
N HIS A 20 -2.78 6.39 1.01
CA HIS A 20 -1.52 5.83 0.54
C HIS A 20 -0.99 4.77 1.52
N SER A 21 -0.36 3.73 0.99
CA SER A 21 0.35 2.71 1.79
C SER A 21 -0.55 2.13 2.89
N MET A 22 -0.03 2.03 4.13
CA MET A 22 -0.79 1.55 5.29
C MET A 22 -2.09 2.31 5.53
N GLY A 23 -2.23 3.56 5.08
CA GLY A 23 -3.47 4.32 5.21
C GLY A 23 -4.66 3.62 4.54
N GLY A 24 -4.42 2.93 3.40
CA GLY A 24 -5.46 2.16 2.73
C GLY A 24 -5.88 0.95 3.56
N LEU A 25 -4.90 0.23 4.12
CA LEU A 25 -5.16 -0.93 4.99
C LEU A 25 -5.90 -0.53 6.27
N VAL A 26 -5.57 0.62 6.85
CA VAL A 26 -6.26 1.17 8.02
C VAL A 26 -7.73 1.48 7.69
N LEU A 27 -8.01 2.12 6.56
CA LEU A 27 -9.38 2.41 6.14
C LEU A 27 -10.16 1.11 5.85
N ALA A 28 -9.56 0.16 5.13
CA ALA A 28 -10.14 -1.16 4.87
C ALA A 28 -10.54 -1.85 6.18
N SER A 29 -9.63 -1.87 7.16
CA SER A 29 -9.87 -2.47 8.47
C SER A 29 -10.95 -1.72 9.25
N ALA A 30 -10.97 -0.38 9.19
CA ALA A 30 -12.01 0.42 9.83
C ALA A 30 -13.41 0.11 9.27
N LEU A 31 -13.53 -0.04 7.95
CA LEU A 31 -14.77 -0.44 7.28
C LEU A 31 -15.17 -1.87 7.68
N ALA A 32 -14.24 -2.82 7.59
CA ALA A 32 -14.48 -4.22 7.95
C ALA A 32 -14.94 -4.40 9.40
N ASN A 33 -14.46 -3.56 10.32
CA ASN A 33 -14.78 -3.61 11.75
C ASN A 33 -15.92 -2.65 12.16
N GLY A 34 -16.64 -2.04 11.21
CA GLY A 34 -17.75 -1.13 11.51
C GLY A 34 -17.34 0.12 12.31
N LYS A 35 -16.08 0.55 12.19
CA LYS A 35 -15.58 1.80 12.79
C LYS A 35 -16.02 3.01 11.99
N CYS A 36 -16.25 2.85 10.69
CA CYS A 36 -16.88 3.84 9.83
C CYS A 36 -17.64 3.16 8.68
N LYS A 37 -18.38 3.96 7.91
CA LYS A 37 -19.03 3.59 6.66
C LYS A 37 -18.81 4.71 5.64
N LEU A 38 -18.74 4.36 4.36
CA LEU A 38 -18.77 5.33 3.27
C LEU A 38 -20.21 5.42 2.75
N ALA A 39 -20.73 6.64 2.61
CA ALA A 39 -21.99 6.87 1.90
C ALA A 39 -21.78 6.72 0.38
N ASP A 40 -22.87 6.57 -0.38
CA ASP A 40 -22.82 6.49 -1.85
C ASP A 40 -22.22 7.76 -2.50
N SER A 41 -22.27 8.90 -1.80
CA SER A 41 -21.65 10.15 -2.25
C SER A 41 -20.16 10.29 -1.91
N THR A 42 -19.57 9.25 -1.33
CA THR A 42 -18.15 9.21 -0.96
C THR A 42 -17.39 8.30 -1.89
N SER A 43 -16.22 8.75 -2.36
CA SER A 43 -15.32 7.94 -3.18
C SER A 43 -14.02 7.66 -2.44
N TRP A 44 -13.54 6.43 -2.50
CA TRP A 44 -12.23 6.05 -1.97
C TRP A 44 -11.22 5.80 -3.09
N VAL A 45 -10.15 6.62 -3.10
CA VAL A 45 -8.99 6.47 -3.97
C VAL A 45 -7.83 5.88 -3.16
N SER A 46 -7.34 4.70 -3.56
CA SER A 46 -6.28 3.97 -2.86
C SER A 46 -5.00 3.90 -3.68
N MET A 47 -3.83 4.06 -3.05
CA MET A 47 -2.53 4.02 -3.72
C MET A 47 -1.56 3.15 -2.92
N SER A 48 -1.00 2.12 -3.55
CA SER A 48 0.03 1.24 -2.96
C SER A 48 -0.35 0.63 -1.61
N ALA A 49 -1.62 0.30 -1.39
CA ALA A 49 -2.07 -0.20 -0.09
C ALA A 49 -1.72 -1.69 0.11
N PRO A 50 -1.03 -2.11 1.19
CA PRO A 50 -0.61 -3.50 1.38
C PRO A 50 -1.77 -4.39 1.88
N MET A 51 -2.76 -4.67 1.03
CA MET A 51 -3.97 -5.43 1.40
C MET A 51 -3.71 -6.91 1.69
N LYS A 52 -2.51 -7.41 1.41
CA LYS A 52 -2.00 -8.73 1.84
C LYS A 52 -0.73 -8.60 2.68
N GLY A 53 -0.46 -7.43 3.24
CA GLY A 53 0.80 -7.12 3.92
C GLY A 53 1.93 -6.78 2.95
N SER A 54 3.15 -6.71 3.47
CA SER A 54 4.35 -6.33 2.75
C SER A 54 5.51 -7.21 3.21
N MET A 55 6.28 -7.75 2.28
CA MET A 55 7.48 -8.50 2.62
C MET A 55 8.53 -7.65 3.36
N ALA A 56 8.41 -6.31 3.35
CA ALA A 56 9.24 -5.43 4.17
C ALA A 56 9.04 -5.72 5.68
N GLY A 57 7.82 -6.04 6.12
CA GLY A 57 7.54 -6.43 7.50
C GLY A 57 8.30 -7.70 7.88
N ASP A 58 8.14 -8.76 7.10
CA ASP A 58 8.83 -10.03 7.28
C ASP A 58 10.36 -9.86 7.25
N PHE A 59 10.87 -9.07 6.30
CA PHE A 59 12.31 -8.83 6.15
C PHE A 59 12.91 -8.09 7.35
N LEU A 60 12.21 -7.07 7.87
CA LEU A 60 12.66 -6.34 9.06
C LEU A 60 12.64 -7.24 10.30
N GLN A 61 11.67 -8.15 10.43
CA GLN A 61 11.65 -9.12 11.51
C GLN A 61 12.78 -10.14 11.37
N ASP A 62 13.09 -10.61 10.15
CA ASP A 62 14.26 -11.47 9.90
C ASP A 62 15.58 -10.78 10.30
N ILE A 63 15.71 -9.46 10.05
CA ILE A 63 16.86 -8.67 10.50
C ILE A 63 16.95 -8.65 12.03
N CYS A 64 15.86 -8.31 12.72
CA CYS A 64 15.85 -8.26 14.19
C CYS A 64 16.00 -9.64 14.85
N ASP A 65 15.65 -10.72 14.15
CA ASP A 65 15.90 -12.10 14.58
C ASP A 65 17.37 -12.54 14.35
N GLY A 66 18.21 -11.65 13.78
CA GLY A 66 19.61 -11.95 13.49
C GLY A 66 19.83 -12.89 12.30
N LYS A 67 18.83 -13.09 11.44
CA LYS A 67 18.89 -14.06 10.31
C LYS A 67 19.66 -13.54 9.08
N PHE A 68 19.93 -12.24 9.00
CA PHE A 68 20.77 -11.66 7.96
C PHE A 68 22.25 -11.74 8.35
N THR A 69 22.70 -10.87 9.26
CA THR A 69 23.97 -11.02 9.99
C THR A 69 23.81 -10.47 11.40
N LYS A 70 24.52 -11.04 12.38
CA LYS A 70 24.50 -10.54 13.77
C LYS A 70 24.99 -9.09 13.87
N THR A 71 25.88 -8.66 12.99
CA THR A 71 26.38 -7.29 12.92
C THR A 71 25.30 -6.29 12.50
N VAL A 72 24.48 -6.64 11.49
CA VAL A 72 23.37 -5.78 11.05
C VAL A 72 22.27 -5.73 12.10
N SER A 73 21.92 -6.88 12.71
CA SER A 73 20.95 -6.91 13.82
C SER A 73 21.42 -6.04 14.98
N GLY A 74 22.67 -6.19 15.44
CA GLY A 74 23.22 -5.41 16.54
C GLY A 74 23.31 -3.91 16.25
N LEU A 75 23.56 -3.51 15.00
CA LEU A 75 23.48 -2.10 14.60
C LEU A 75 22.04 -1.58 14.65
N MET A 76 21.06 -2.36 14.19
CA MET A 76 19.65 -1.98 14.24
C MET A 76 19.13 -1.91 15.68
N ASP A 77 19.57 -2.80 16.56
CA ASP A 77 19.31 -2.74 18.01
C ASP A 77 19.87 -1.44 18.61
N LEU A 78 21.13 -1.10 18.30
CA LEU A 78 21.77 0.13 18.77
C LEU A 78 21.04 1.40 18.30
N LEU A 79 20.50 1.39 17.08
CA LEU A 79 19.72 2.48 16.49
C LEU A 79 18.24 2.47 16.93
N GLY A 80 17.83 1.55 17.81
CA GLY A 80 16.45 1.42 18.30
C GLY A 80 15.44 0.98 17.24
N GLN A 81 15.90 0.38 16.14
CA GLN A 81 15.05 -0.16 15.08
C GLN A 81 14.57 -1.58 15.37
N CYS A 82 15.19 -2.23 16.36
CA CYS A 82 14.82 -3.53 16.90
C CYS A 82 14.54 -3.40 18.42
N PRO A 83 13.53 -4.12 18.97
CA PRO A 83 12.60 -5.00 18.26
C PRO A 83 11.69 -4.22 17.32
N ILE A 84 11.24 -4.89 16.27
CA ILE A 84 10.39 -4.27 15.25
C ILE A 84 9.09 -3.73 15.88
N THR A 85 8.71 -2.50 15.53
CA THR A 85 7.52 -1.82 16.06
C THR A 85 6.22 -2.53 15.68
N ILE A 86 5.18 -2.45 16.52
CA ILE A 86 3.85 -3.03 16.25
C ILE A 86 3.29 -2.63 14.87
N ALA A 87 3.50 -1.39 14.42
CA ALA A 87 3.05 -0.94 13.09
C ALA A 87 3.68 -1.76 11.96
N LYS A 88 4.99 -2.03 12.03
CA LYS A 88 5.70 -2.87 11.06
C LYS A 88 5.33 -4.37 11.20
N GLN A 89 4.98 -4.83 12.40
CA GLN A 89 4.43 -6.19 12.60
C GLN A 89 3.03 -6.34 11.98
N SER A 90 2.23 -5.28 12.03
CA SER A 90 0.87 -5.28 11.47
C SER A 90 0.80 -5.36 9.95
N ILE A 91 1.96 -5.34 9.27
CA ILE A 91 2.08 -5.51 7.82
C ILE A 91 2.78 -6.82 7.42
N TYR A 92 2.92 -7.80 8.33
CA TYR A 92 3.40 -9.11 7.92
C TYR A 92 2.59 -9.68 6.78
N TYR A 93 3.28 -10.30 5.83
CA TYR A 93 2.66 -10.79 4.62
C TYR A 93 1.62 -11.86 4.97
N GLN A 94 0.42 -11.78 4.39
CA GLN A 94 -0.66 -12.71 4.65
C GLN A 94 -0.23 -14.14 4.29
N ASN A 95 -0.43 -15.08 5.22
CA ASN A 95 0.08 -16.45 5.15
C ASN A 95 1.61 -16.55 5.04
N GLY A 96 2.32 -15.48 5.39
CA GLY A 96 3.77 -15.39 5.49
C GLY A 96 4.30 -15.99 6.79
N LYS A 97 5.61 -15.90 6.95
CA LYS A 97 6.35 -16.57 8.03
C LYS A 97 5.97 -16.07 9.42
N TYR A 98 5.68 -14.77 9.50
CA TYR A 98 5.41 -14.08 10.77
C TYR A 98 3.94 -13.73 10.97
N SER A 99 3.07 -14.05 10.01
CA SER A 99 1.65 -13.81 10.15
C SER A 99 0.99 -14.81 11.08
N THR A 100 -0.11 -14.40 11.71
CA THR A 100 -0.94 -15.24 12.58
C THR A 100 -2.29 -15.53 11.90
N PRO A 101 -3.04 -16.57 12.33
CA PRO A 101 -4.40 -16.81 11.85
C PRO A 101 -5.32 -15.58 12.00
N GLU A 102 -5.19 -14.83 13.10
CA GLU A 102 -5.96 -13.63 13.37
C GLU A 102 -5.62 -12.50 12.38
N LEU A 103 -4.33 -12.28 12.13
CA LEU A 103 -3.88 -11.29 11.13
C LEU A 103 -4.34 -11.69 9.72
N ASN A 104 -4.27 -12.98 9.39
CA ASN A 104 -4.74 -13.49 8.09
C ASN A 104 -6.25 -13.29 7.92
N ALA A 105 -7.05 -13.52 8.97
CA ALA A 105 -8.48 -13.26 8.97
C ALA A 105 -8.79 -11.76 8.85
N ALA A 106 -8.03 -10.91 9.54
CA ALA A 106 -8.15 -9.45 9.42
C ALA A 106 -7.86 -8.96 8.00
N TYR A 107 -6.84 -9.51 7.34
CA TYR A 107 -6.58 -9.22 5.92
C TYR A 107 -7.73 -9.65 5.02
N THR A 108 -8.29 -10.84 5.21
CA THR A 108 -9.43 -11.31 4.41
C THR A 108 -10.63 -10.36 4.54
N ALA A 109 -10.96 -9.94 5.76
CA ALA A 109 -12.06 -8.99 6.00
C ALA A 109 -11.75 -7.59 5.43
N ALA A 110 -10.53 -7.10 5.60
CA ALA A 110 -10.09 -5.82 5.03
C ALA A 110 -10.15 -5.83 3.50
N GLN A 111 -9.73 -6.92 2.85
CA GLN A 111 -9.80 -7.08 1.40
C GLN A 111 -11.25 -7.09 0.88
N GLU A 112 -12.18 -7.71 1.59
CA GLU A 112 -13.60 -7.68 1.24
C GLU A 112 -14.18 -6.26 1.33
N ALA A 113 -13.86 -5.55 2.42
CA ALA A 113 -14.24 -4.15 2.57
C ALA A 113 -13.59 -3.27 1.50
N TYR A 114 -12.33 -3.51 1.16
CA TYR A 114 -11.60 -2.81 0.11
C TYR A 114 -12.31 -2.96 -1.25
N ARG A 115 -12.54 -4.20 -1.70
CA ARG A 115 -13.17 -4.48 -3.01
C ARG A 115 -14.59 -3.90 -3.11
N SER A 116 -15.32 -3.89 -2.00
CA SER A 116 -16.71 -3.41 -1.99
C SER A 116 -16.82 -1.88 -1.99
N ASN A 117 -15.75 -1.15 -1.63
CA ASN A 117 -15.82 0.29 -1.39
C ASN A 117 -14.84 1.12 -2.22
N VAL A 118 -13.76 0.54 -2.74
CA VAL A 118 -12.74 1.30 -3.47
C VAL A 118 -13.29 1.76 -4.82
N HIS A 119 -13.18 3.07 -5.07
CA HIS A 119 -13.62 3.68 -6.32
C HIS A 119 -12.52 3.59 -7.39
N ALA A 120 -11.28 3.86 -7.02
CA ALA A 120 -10.10 3.84 -7.89
C ALA A 120 -8.87 3.36 -7.13
N ALA A 121 -7.94 2.70 -7.82
CA ALA A 121 -6.70 2.23 -7.21
C ALA A 121 -5.48 2.37 -8.12
N LEU A 122 -4.39 2.89 -7.56
CA LEU A 122 -3.07 2.85 -8.18
C LEU A 122 -2.26 1.75 -7.52
N CYS A 123 -1.92 0.72 -8.29
CA CYS A 123 -1.05 -0.36 -7.88
C CYS A 123 0.13 -0.45 -8.85
N SER A 124 1.35 -0.44 -8.33
CA SER A 124 2.53 -0.43 -9.18
C SER A 124 3.15 -1.82 -9.35
N LYS A 125 3.66 -2.05 -10.56
CA LYS A 125 4.37 -3.26 -11.00
C LYS A 125 5.89 -3.07 -11.04
N SER A 126 6.43 -1.93 -10.61
CA SER A 126 7.87 -1.65 -10.71
C SER A 126 8.34 -0.62 -9.71
N TYR A 127 9.39 -0.97 -8.96
CA TYR A 127 10.14 -0.08 -8.08
C TYR A 127 11.10 0.85 -8.84
N LEU A 128 11.28 0.61 -10.14
CA LEU A 128 11.95 1.53 -11.05
C LEU A 128 10.93 2.57 -11.53
N GLY A 129 10.75 3.58 -10.69
CA GLY A 129 9.82 4.68 -10.85
C GLY A 129 10.35 5.83 -11.70
N VAL A 130 9.88 7.03 -11.38
CA VAL A 130 10.41 8.29 -11.94
C VAL A 130 11.71 8.64 -11.23
N LEU A 131 12.71 9.13 -11.98
CA LEU A 131 14.00 9.47 -11.40
C LEU A 131 13.83 10.63 -10.40
N SER A 132 14.16 10.37 -9.14
CA SER A 132 14.03 11.34 -8.05
C SER A 132 15.08 11.08 -6.96
N LYS A 133 15.06 11.91 -5.91
CA LYS A 133 15.89 11.70 -4.72
C LYS A 133 15.55 10.41 -3.96
N PHE A 134 14.38 9.81 -4.20
CA PHE A 134 13.93 8.58 -3.54
C PHE A 134 14.31 7.32 -4.33
N SER A 135 14.65 7.44 -5.61
CA SER A 135 15.00 6.29 -6.46
C SER A 135 16.12 5.41 -5.86
N PRO A 136 17.18 5.94 -5.22
CA PRO A 136 18.19 5.08 -4.59
C PRO A 136 17.63 4.20 -3.47
N SER A 137 16.79 4.74 -2.58
CA SER A 137 16.18 3.96 -1.50
C SER A 137 15.17 2.96 -2.02
N CYS A 138 14.37 3.32 -3.02
CA CYS A 138 13.39 2.43 -3.63
C CYS A 138 14.08 1.30 -4.43
N LEU A 139 15.19 1.59 -5.09
CA LEU A 139 16.02 0.58 -5.74
C LEU A 139 16.53 -0.45 -4.72
N VAL A 140 17.05 0.01 -3.58
CA VAL A 140 17.49 -0.90 -2.51
C VAL A 140 16.31 -1.72 -1.97
N GLY A 141 15.16 -1.09 -1.69
CA GLY A 141 13.96 -1.79 -1.22
C GLY A 141 13.53 -2.90 -2.18
N GLY A 142 13.31 -2.56 -3.45
CA GLY A 142 12.84 -3.50 -4.46
C GLY A 142 13.83 -4.61 -4.85
N THR A 143 15.12 -4.49 -4.47
CA THR A 143 16.16 -5.48 -4.77
C THR A 143 16.55 -6.34 -3.56
N VAL A 144 16.56 -5.76 -2.36
CA VAL A 144 17.05 -6.44 -1.15
C VAL A 144 15.92 -7.13 -0.39
N ILE A 145 14.71 -6.57 -0.39
CA ILE A 145 13.56 -7.19 0.24
C ILE A 145 13.17 -8.44 -0.59
N PRO A 146 12.99 -9.62 0.04
CA PRO A 146 12.62 -10.85 -0.65
C PRO A 146 11.13 -10.84 -1.03
N HIS A 147 10.76 -9.98 -1.99
CA HIS A 147 9.41 -9.84 -2.49
C HIS A 147 8.86 -11.16 -3.06
N LYS A 148 7.54 -11.33 -3.04
CA LYS A 148 6.87 -12.50 -3.64
C LYS A 148 6.89 -12.49 -5.18
N SER A 149 7.21 -11.35 -5.78
CA SER A 149 7.27 -11.12 -7.23
C SER A 149 8.17 -9.92 -7.52
N ASP A 150 8.72 -9.87 -8.74
CA ASP A 150 9.42 -8.70 -9.28
C ASP A 150 8.47 -7.51 -9.52
N GLU A 151 7.15 -7.76 -9.57
CA GLU A 151 6.12 -6.71 -9.61
C GLU A 151 5.86 -6.14 -8.20
N ASN A 152 6.63 -5.12 -7.82
CA ASN A 152 6.48 -4.40 -6.55
C ASN A 152 6.87 -2.92 -6.72
N ASP A 153 6.51 -2.08 -5.76
CA ASP A 153 6.84 -0.65 -5.74
C ASP A 153 8.03 -0.30 -4.83
N ALA A 154 8.85 -1.29 -4.45
CA ALA A 154 9.91 -1.29 -3.45
C ALA A 154 9.47 -1.70 -2.04
N LEU A 155 8.18 -1.59 -1.71
CA LEU A 155 7.67 -1.99 -0.39
C LEU A 155 6.44 -2.89 -0.50
N VAL A 156 5.58 -2.67 -1.48
CA VAL A 156 4.32 -3.38 -1.66
C VAL A 156 4.30 -4.07 -3.01
N GLU A 157 4.04 -5.36 -2.99
CA GLU A 157 3.83 -6.16 -4.19
C GLU A 157 2.53 -5.76 -4.90
N PHE A 158 2.53 -5.77 -6.23
CA PHE A 158 1.35 -5.46 -7.04
C PHE A 158 0.13 -6.28 -6.59
N GLN A 159 0.32 -7.59 -6.40
CA GLN A 159 -0.73 -8.51 -5.92
C GLN A 159 -1.21 -8.23 -4.50
N SER A 160 -0.35 -7.68 -3.63
CA SER A 160 -0.78 -7.22 -2.32
C SER A 160 -1.64 -5.96 -2.45
N CYS A 161 -1.26 -5.04 -3.36
CA CYS A 161 -2.02 -3.84 -3.64
C CYS A 161 -3.43 -4.09 -4.19
N LEU A 162 -3.58 -5.09 -5.06
CA LEU A 162 -4.90 -5.42 -5.63
C LEU A 162 -5.95 -5.74 -4.58
N GLY A 163 -5.57 -6.27 -3.41
CA GLY A 163 -6.52 -6.68 -2.37
C GLY A 163 -7.59 -7.65 -2.88
N GLY A 164 -7.27 -8.45 -3.89
CA GLY A 164 -8.16 -9.39 -4.57
C GLY A 164 -9.09 -8.78 -5.62
N LEU A 165 -8.92 -7.51 -5.99
CA LEU A 165 -9.46 -7.00 -7.26
C LEU A 165 -8.88 -7.80 -8.42
N ASP A 166 -9.67 -7.96 -9.48
CA ASP A 166 -9.24 -8.65 -10.70
C ASP A 166 -8.11 -7.84 -11.38
N PRO A 167 -6.91 -8.44 -11.59
CA PRO A 167 -5.82 -7.78 -12.30
C PRO A 167 -6.21 -7.24 -13.67
N ASP A 168 -7.18 -7.85 -14.36
CA ASP A 168 -7.61 -7.43 -15.70
C ASP A 168 -8.38 -6.10 -15.70
N LEU A 169 -8.81 -5.62 -14.51
CA LEU A 169 -9.34 -4.25 -14.35
C LEU A 169 -8.24 -3.19 -14.49
N PHE A 170 -6.97 -3.56 -14.28
CA PHE A 170 -5.88 -2.61 -14.16
C PHE A 170 -5.18 -2.36 -15.50
N GLY A 171 -5.31 -1.14 -16.02
CA GLY A 171 -4.65 -0.71 -17.24
C GLY A 171 -3.34 0.05 -16.98
N GLY A 172 -2.49 0.14 -18.01
CA GLY A 172 -1.17 0.77 -17.91
C GLY A 172 -1.15 2.28 -18.18
N SER A 173 -2.30 2.92 -18.38
CA SER A 173 -2.45 4.34 -18.65
C SER A 173 -2.89 5.10 -17.41
N TYR A 174 -2.41 6.33 -17.25
CA TYR A 174 -2.89 7.26 -16.23
C TYR A 174 -4.38 7.63 -16.39
N ARG A 175 -5.02 7.24 -17.50
CA ARG A 175 -6.47 7.38 -17.69
C ARG A 175 -7.27 6.20 -17.13
N ASP A 176 -6.61 5.12 -16.75
CA ASP A 176 -7.27 3.94 -16.22
C ASP A 176 -7.61 4.15 -14.75
N ARG A 177 -8.88 3.97 -14.40
CA ARG A 177 -9.36 4.14 -13.02
C ARG A 177 -8.64 3.20 -12.04
N PHE A 178 -8.39 1.97 -12.48
CA PHE A 178 -7.50 1.04 -11.83
C PHE A 178 -6.19 1.02 -12.63
N TYR A 179 -5.12 1.53 -12.03
CA TYR A 179 -3.91 1.90 -12.75
C TYR A 179 -2.75 1.00 -12.33
N ALA A 180 -2.34 0.11 -13.25
CA ALA A 180 -1.15 -0.73 -13.17
C ALA A 180 0.10 0.09 -13.54
N ALA A 181 0.53 0.93 -12.61
CA ALA A 181 1.64 1.84 -12.83
C ALA A 181 3.02 1.13 -12.82
N LYS A 182 4.07 1.86 -13.18
CA LYS A 182 5.49 1.49 -13.02
C LYS A 182 6.21 2.55 -12.19
N LEU A 183 5.75 2.70 -10.96
CA LEU A 183 6.07 3.78 -10.04
C LEU A 183 6.63 3.22 -8.73
N ASP A 184 7.67 3.85 -8.19
CA ASP A 184 8.16 3.46 -6.88
C ASP A 184 7.21 3.94 -5.76
N HIS A 185 7.40 3.46 -4.53
CA HIS A 185 6.49 3.75 -3.43
C HIS A 185 6.41 5.24 -3.09
N ALA A 186 7.44 6.03 -3.40
CA ALA A 186 7.45 7.47 -3.19
C ALA A 186 6.72 8.21 -4.31
N ASP A 187 6.80 7.70 -5.55
CA ASP A 187 6.01 8.23 -6.66
C ASP A 187 4.50 8.09 -6.39
N THR A 188 4.05 6.94 -5.87
CA THR A 188 2.64 6.71 -5.54
C THR A 188 2.15 7.52 -4.33
N ALA A 189 3.09 8.13 -3.59
CA ALA A 189 2.84 9.06 -2.50
C ALA A 189 2.79 10.54 -2.93
N PHE A 190 2.89 10.82 -4.25
CA PHE A 190 3.03 12.18 -4.80
C PHE A 190 4.24 12.95 -4.26
N LEU A 191 5.32 12.25 -3.92
CA LEU A 191 6.56 12.90 -3.45
C LEU A 191 7.52 13.27 -4.58
N THR A 192 7.14 12.99 -5.82
CA THR A 192 7.97 13.15 -7.02
C THR A 192 7.24 13.99 -8.08
N HIS A 193 7.12 13.49 -9.30
CA HIS A 193 6.49 14.16 -10.44
C HIS A 193 6.05 13.14 -11.48
N ASP A 194 5.31 13.60 -12.49
CA ASP A 194 4.99 12.80 -13.65
C ASP A 194 6.20 12.61 -14.57
N SER A 195 6.34 11.42 -15.14
CA SER A 195 7.19 11.17 -16.30
C SER A 195 6.67 11.97 -17.50
N PHE A 196 7.56 12.52 -18.31
CA PHE A 196 7.16 13.20 -19.55
C PHE A 196 6.67 12.21 -20.61
N PHE A 197 7.29 11.03 -20.72
CA PHE A 197 7.14 10.15 -21.89
C PHE A 197 6.40 8.83 -21.62
N ARG A 198 6.24 8.42 -20.37
CA ARG A 198 5.65 7.11 -20.03
C ARG A 198 4.32 7.30 -19.33
N ASP A 199 3.24 6.83 -19.95
CA ASP A 199 1.90 6.90 -19.37
C ASP A 199 1.79 6.11 -18.08
N SER A 200 2.52 4.99 -17.97
CA SER A 200 2.61 4.17 -16.76
C SER A 200 3.43 4.82 -15.63
N GLN A 201 3.86 6.07 -15.78
CA GLN A 201 4.65 6.80 -14.78
C GLN A 201 4.12 8.22 -14.53
N LYS A 202 2.80 8.41 -14.59
CA LYS A 202 2.17 9.72 -14.36
C LYS A 202 1.17 9.70 -13.19
N PRO A 203 1.63 9.63 -11.92
CA PRO A 203 0.73 9.56 -10.77
C PRO A 203 -0.13 10.82 -10.62
N PHE A 204 0.41 12.02 -10.87
CA PHE A 204 -0.32 13.28 -10.71
C PHE A 204 -1.42 13.40 -11.75
N LYS A 205 -1.11 13.21 -13.03
CA LYS A 205 -2.14 13.18 -14.08
C LYS A 205 -3.18 12.10 -13.87
N TRP A 206 -2.80 10.94 -13.31
CA TRP A 206 -3.78 9.92 -12.97
C TRP A 206 -4.80 10.46 -11.96
N PHE A 207 -4.32 11.07 -10.88
CA PHE A 207 -5.20 11.66 -9.87
C PHE A 207 -6.02 12.84 -10.42
N GLU A 208 -5.43 13.71 -11.23
CA GLU A 208 -6.13 14.83 -11.88
C GLU A 208 -7.22 14.35 -12.85
N CYS A 209 -7.01 13.24 -13.57
CA CYS A 209 -7.99 12.69 -14.52
C CYS A 209 -9.10 11.88 -13.83
N LEU A 210 -8.92 11.52 -12.55
CA LEU A 210 -9.93 10.82 -11.75
C LEU A 210 -10.99 11.75 -11.18
N LEU A 211 -10.65 13.04 -10.99
CA LEU A 211 -11.47 14.06 -10.33
C LEU A 211 -12.38 14.82 -11.29
#